data_AF-A0A1E4F9R0-F1
#
_entry.id   AF-A0A1E4F9R0-F1
#
_cell.length_a   1.000
_cell.length_b   1.000
_cell.length_c   1.000
_cell.angle_alpha   90.00
_cell.angle_beta   90.00
_cell.angle_gamma   90.00
#
_symmetry.space_group_name_H-M   'P 1'
#
loop_
_entity.id
_entity.type
_entity.pdbx_description
1 polymer ?
#
loop_
_entity_poly.entity_id
_entity_poly.type
_entity_poly.pdbx_seq_one_letter_code
_entity_poly.pdbx_strand_id
1 'polypeptide(L)'
;MTGTQPGYIISVFQLAGMCTGAFDSKEVASRLQTQLRGLGLELTAWEPVSQSGCFAVLVWAEAQAGGRVDLLEARRQLTTQLAPQQLQVRIQREDVFLAMHRL
;
A
#
# COMPACT_ATOMS: atom_id res chain seq x y z
N MET A 1 23.96 -12.05 -10.49
CA MET A 1 22.53 -12.21 -10.81
C MET A 1 21.73 -11.33 -9.85
N THR A 2 21.62 -10.03 -10.11
CA THR A 2 20.73 -9.14 -9.35
C THR A 2 19.35 -9.26 -9.97
N GLY A 3 18.64 -10.33 -9.62
CA GLY A 3 17.23 -10.47 -10.00
C GLY A 3 16.46 -9.33 -9.33
N THR A 4 15.92 -8.41 -10.13
CA THR A 4 15.08 -7.33 -9.64
C THR A 4 13.93 -7.94 -8.85
N GLN A 5 13.83 -7.61 -7.57
CA GLN A 5 12.73 -8.09 -6.72
C GLN A 5 11.41 -7.57 -7.30
N PRO A 6 10.33 -8.37 -7.27
CA PRO A 6 9.04 -7.89 -7.76
C PRO A 6 8.57 -6.72 -6.91
N GLY A 7 8.40 -5.55 -7.55
CA GLY A 7 7.84 -4.35 -6.95
C GLY A 7 6.32 -4.38 -6.91
N TYR A 8 5.77 -3.72 -5.89
CA TYR A 8 4.35 -3.60 -5.61
C TYR A 8 4.01 -2.14 -5.30
N ILE A 9 2.88 -1.69 -5.83
CA ILE A 9 2.30 -0.39 -5.51
C ILE A 9 1.05 -0.63 -4.68
N ILE A 10 0.98 0.06 -3.55
CA ILE A 10 -0.12 -0.02 -2.59
C ILE A 10 -0.72 1.37 -2.44
N SER A 11 -2.01 1.52 -2.73
CA SER A 11 -2.74 2.75 -2.49
C SER A 11 -3.56 2.59 -1.22
N VAL A 12 -3.38 3.49 -0.25
CA VAL A 12 -4.17 3.54 0.99
C VAL A 12 -4.89 4.88 1.04
N PHE A 13 -6.20 4.88 1.23
CA PHE A 13 -7.00 6.10 1.21
C PHE A 13 -8.23 5.99 2.09
N GLN A 14 -8.66 7.09 2.67
CA GLN A 14 -9.91 7.14 3.43
C GLN A 14 -11.13 6.89 2.54
N LEU A 15 -12.14 6.25 3.10
CA LEU A 15 -13.41 6.00 2.41
C LEU A 15 -14.09 7.33 2.04
N ALA A 16 -14.56 7.46 0.79
CA ALA A 16 -15.22 8.65 0.30
C ALA A 16 -16.42 9.03 1.19
N GLY A 17 -16.49 10.30 1.60
CA GLY A 17 -17.51 10.81 2.51
C GLY A 17 -17.12 10.84 3.99
N MET A 18 -15.95 10.30 4.37
CA MET A 18 -15.43 10.31 5.75
C MET A 18 -14.11 11.08 5.90
N CYS A 19 -13.84 12.01 4.99
CA CYS A 19 -12.69 12.91 5.06
C CYS A 19 -12.93 14.01 6.10
N THR A 20 -12.98 13.61 7.36
CA THR A 20 -13.03 14.50 8.52
C THR A 20 -11.61 14.66 9.03
N GLY A 21 -11.19 15.91 9.31
CA GLY A 21 -9.80 16.30 9.53
C GLY A 21 -9.02 15.54 10.62
N ALA A 22 -7.71 15.85 10.65
CA ALA A 22 -6.64 15.26 11.48
C ALA A 22 -6.54 13.73 11.41
N PHE A 23 -5.82 13.26 10.38
CA PHE A 23 -5.42 11.87 10.24
C PHE A 23 -3.96 11.70 10.66
N ASP A 24 -3.66 10.73 11.54
CA ASP A 24 -2.26 10.47 11.94
C ASP A 24 -1.56 9.61 10.88
N SER A 25 -0.92 10.27 9.93
CA SER A 25 -0.17 9.62 8.86
C SER A 25 1.00 8.79 9.38
N LYS A 26 1.59 9.13 10.55
CA LYS A 26 2.74 8.41 11.10
C LYS A 26 2.30 7.10 11.72
N GLU A 27 1.19 7.11 12.45
CA GLU A 27 0.62 5.89 13.01
C GLU A 27 0.28 4.88 11.90
N VAL A 28 -0.37 5.35 10.83
CA VAL A 28 -0.73 4.48 9.70
C VAL A 28 0.49 3.98 8.96
N ALA A 29 1.51 4.82 8.75
CA ALA A 29 2.77 4.38 8.14
C ALA A 29 3.44 3.26 8.95
N SER A 30 3.52 3.43 10.27
CA SER A 30 4.10 2.42 11.16
C SER A 30 3.30 1.11 11.13
N ARG A 31 1.97 1.17 11.25
CA ARG A 31 1.10 -0.01 11.18
C ARG A 31 1.22 -0.72 9.84
N LEU A 32 1.14 0.01 8.73
CA LEU A 32 1.25 -0.56 7.40
C LEU A 32 2.60 -1.24 7.21
N GLN A 33 3.70 -0.63 7.66
CA GLN A 33 5.02 -1.25 7.58
C GLN A 33 5.08 -2.59 8.31
N THR A 34 4.50 -2.69 9.51
CA THR A 34 4.42 -3.96 10.25
C THR A 34 3.60 -5.01 9.50
N GLN A 35 2.47 -4.61 8.92
CA GLN A 35 1.59 -5.51 8.17
C GLN A 35 2.26 -6.01 6.88
N LEU A 36 2.90 -5.12 6.13
CA LEU A 36 3.66 -5.46 4.93
C LEU A 36 4.77 -6.45 5.24
N ARG A 37 5.53 -6.25 6.33
CA ARG A 37 6.55 -7.21 6.75
C ARG A 37 5.97 -8.59 7.07
N GLY A 38 4.80 -8.65 7.70
CA GLY A 38 4.07 -9.90 7.95
C GLY A 38 3.66 -10.64 6.66
N LEU A 39 3.51 -9.90 5.56
CA LEU A 39 3.21 -10.41 4.22
C LEU A 39 4.47 -10.70 3.38
N GLY A 40 5.67 -10.54 3.96
CA GLY A 40 6.93 -10.68 3.23
C GLY A 40 7.21 -9.52 2.27
N LEU A 41 6.63 -8.34 2.52
CA LEU A 41 6.87 -7.10 1.80
C LEU A 41 7.70 -6.13 2.62
N GLU A 42 8.66 -5.47 1.98
CA GLU A 42 9.43 -4.39 2.56
C GLU A 42 9.04 -3.07 1.91
N LEU A 43 8.65 -2.10 2.75
CA LEU A 43 8.30 -0.76 2.29
C LEU A 43 9.56 -0.03 1.83
N THR A 44 9.55 0.47 0.59
CA THR A 44 10.67 1.18 -0.04
C THR A 44 10.39 2.67 -0.23
N ALA A 45 9.13 3.07 -0.43
CA ALA A 45 8.75 4.48 -0.54
C ALA A 45 7.36 4.76 0.02
N TRP A 46 7.15 5.99 0.48
CA TRP A 46 5.88 6.51 1.00
C TRP A 46 5.62 7.90 0.43
N GLU A 47 4.61 8.02 -0.41
CA GLU A 47 4.27 9.27 -1.09
C GLU A 47 2.84 9.70 -0.73
N PRO A 48 2.68 10.78 0.05
CA PRO A 48 1.36 11.34 0.32
C PRO A 48 0.74 11.85 -0.99
N VAL A 49 -0.49 11.45 -1.27
CA VAL A 49 -1.25 12.00 -2.40
C VAL A 49 -2.06 13.18 -1.87
N SER A 50 -1.81 14.37 -2.40
CA SER A 50 -2.60 15.54 -2.06
C SER A 50 -4.00 15.41 -2.65
N GLN A 51 -4.96 14.97 -1.84
CA GLN A 51 -6.39 15.09 -2.13
C GLN A 51 -7.01 16.04 -1.10
N SER A 52 -7.88 16.92 -1.57
CA SER A 52 -8.53 17.97 -0.78
C SER A 52 -9.21 17.40 0.49
N GLY A 53 -8.53 17.51 1.63
CA GLY A 53 -9.06 17.17 2.95
C GLY A 53 -9.09 15.68 3.32
N CYS A 54 -8.64 14.78 2.44
CA CYS A 54 -8.64 13.32 2.66
C CYS A 54 -7.22 12.80 2.84
N PHE A 55 -7.04 11.82 3.72
CA PHE A 55 -5.80 11.04 3.75
C PHE A 55 -5.78 10.08 2.55
N ALA A 56 -4.73 10.21 1.75
CA ALA A 56 -4.39 9.28 0.68
C ALA A 56 -2.86 9.18 0.56
N VAL A 57 -2.37 7.97 0.33
CA VAL A 57 -0.95 7.69 0.16
C VAL A 57 -0.74 6.59 -0.87
N LEU A 58 0.33 6.73 -1.63
CA LEU A 58 0.93 5.68 -2.45
C LEU A 58 2.17 5.14 -1.75
N VAL A 59 2.26 3.82 -1.67
CA VAL A 59 3.33 3.12 -0.99
C VAL A 59 3.95 2.13 -1.95
N TRP A 60 5.27 2.15 -2.06
CA TRP A 60 6.02 1.17 -2.82
C TRP A 60 6.59 0.14 -1.85
N ALA A 61 6.52 -1.11 -2.28
CA ALA A 61 7.08 -2.22 -1.53
C ALA A 61 7.71 -3.25 -2.46
N GLU A 62 8.70 -3.96 -1.95
CA GLU A 62 9.38 -5.05 -2.64
C GLU A 62 9.21 -6.36 -1.87
N ALA A 63 9.14 -7.49 -2.57
CA ALA A 63 9.08 -8.78 -1.88
C ALA A 63 10.45 -9.17 -1.29
N GLN A 64 10.44 -9.57 -0.03
CA GLN A 64 11.64 -10.06 0.66
C GLN A 64 12.21 -11.30 -0.04
N ALA A 65 13.54 -11.30 -0.22
CA ALA A 65 14.34 -12.44 -0.67
C ALA A 65 13.82 -13.17 -1.94
N GLY A 66 13.27 -12.42 -2.91
CA GLY A 66 12.85 -12.99 -4.20
C GLY A 66 11.56 -13.81 -4.15
N GLY A 67 10.81 -13.75 -3.05
CA GLY A 67 9.49 -14.35 -2.94
C GLY A 67 8.46 -13.65 -3.84
N ARG A 68 7.35 -14.32 -4.12
CA ARG A 68 6.15 -13.69 -4.68
C ARG A 68 5.09 -13.63 -3.60
N VAL A 69 4.46 -12.47 -3.48
CA VAL A 69 3.31 -12.28 -2.60
C VAL A 69 2.04 -12.64 -3.33
N ASP A 70 1.21 -13.46 -2.68
CA ASP A 70 -0.17 -13.68 -3.11
C ASP A 70 -0.96 -12.38 -2.93
N LEU A 71 -1.27 -11.73 -4.05
CA LEU A 71 -1.98 -10.47 -4.06
C LEU A 71 -3.41 -10.57 -3.53
N LEU A 72 -4.08 -11.70 -3.74
CA LEU A 72 -5.45 -11.89 -3.23
C LEU A 72 -5.43 -11.95 -1.71
N GLU A 73 -4.48 -12.70 -1.16
CA GLU A 73 -4.33 -12.81 0.29
C GLU A 73 -3.85 -11.50 0.91
N ALA A 74 -2.84 -10.86 0.34
CA ALA A 74 -2.35 -9.57 0.81
C ALA A 74 -3.45 -8.51 0.80
N ARG A 75 -4.25 -8.43 -0.27
CA ARG A 75 -5.39 -7.52 -0.34
C ARG A 75 -6.42 -7.82 0.74
N ARG A 76 -6.77 -9.09 0.94
CA ARG A 76 -7.75 -9.52 1.95
C ARG A 76 -7.29 -9.14 3.36
N GLN A 77 -6.04 -9.42 3.70
CA GLN A 77 -5.48 -9.13 5.02
C GLN A 77 -5.39 -7.63 5.27
N LEU A 78 -4.80 -6.87 4.34
CA LEU A 78 -4.66 -5.41 4.49
C LEU A 78 -6.03 -4.74 4.60
N THR A 79 -7.02 -5.17 3.80
CA THR A 79 -8.39 -4.62 3.87
C THR A 79 -9.00 -4.87 5.25
N THR A 80 -8.88 -6.09 5.77
CA THR A 80 -9.41 -6.45 7.09
C THR A 80 -8.75 -5.66 8.22
N GLN A 81 -7.43 -5.48 8.14
CA GLN A 81 -6.65 -4.83 9.18
C GLN A 81 -6.78 -3.31 9.19
N LEU A 82 -7.05 -2.69 8.05
CA LEU A 82 -7.19 -1.24 7.89
C LEU A 82 -8.65 -0.77 7.93
N ALA A 83 -9.63 -1.67 7.81
CA ALA A 83 -11.05 -1.36 7.92
C ALA A 83 -11.44 -0.62 9.22
N PRO A 84 -10.90 -0.94 10.43
CA PRO A 84 -11.22 -0.21 11.65
C PRO A 84 -10.82 1.28 11.61
N GLN A 85 -9.84 1.63 10.78
CA GLN A 85 -9.38 3.01 10.56
C GLN A 85 -10.12 3.69 9.41
N GLN A 86 -11.18 3.07 8.89
CA GLN A 86 -11.97 3.57 7.77
C GLN A 86 -11.15 3.79 6.49
N LEU A 87 -10.08 3.01 6.36
CA LEU A 87 -9.18 3.04 5.22
C LEU A 87 -9.54 1.94 4.22
N GLN A 88 -9.46 2.29 2.96
CA GLN A 88 -9.42 1.35 1.84
C GLN A 88 -7.98 1.15 1.39
N VAL A 89 -7.70 -0.06 0.93
CA VAL A 89 -6.40 -0.43 0.40
C VAL A 89 -6.55 -1.11 -0.96
N ARG A 90 -5.62 -0.79 -1.86
CA ARG A 90 -5.43 -1.49 -3.12
C ARG A 90 -3.97 -1.88 -3.20
N ILE A 91 -3.70 -3.09 -3.67
CA ILE A 91 -2.35 -3.58 -3.92
C ILE A 91 -2.31 -4.15 -5.34
N GLN A 92 -1.25 -3.83 -6.07
CA GLN A 92 -1.02 -4.28 -7.43
C GLN A 92 0.47 -4.43 -7.67
N ARG A 93 0.86 -5.27 -8.64
CA ARG A 93 2.25 -5.34 -9.06
C ARG A 93 2.63 -4.07 -9.81
N GLU A 94 3.84 -3.59 -9.57
CA GLU A 94 4.37 -2.38 -10.20
C GLU A 94 4.46 -2.54 -11.72
N ASP A 95 4.88 -3.71 -12.22
CA ASP A 95 4.98 -3.97 -13.66
C ASP A 95 3.62 -3.87 -14.37
N VAL A 96 2.54 -4.34 -13.73
CA VAL A 96 1.16 -4.21 -14.23
C VAL A 96 0.72 -2.75 -14.23
N PHE A 97 1.02 -2.00 -13.16
CA PHE A 97 0.69 -0.58 -13.10
C PHE A 97 1.40 0.20 -14.21
N LEU A 98 2.71 0.01 -14.38
CA LEU A 98 3.50 0.65 -15.42
C LEU A 98 3.05 0.25 -16.82
N ALA A 99 2.68 -1.02 -17.05
CA ALA A 99 2.14 -1.47 -18.33
C ALA A 99 0.81 -0.80 -18.68
N MET A 100 -0.07 -0.58 -17.70
CA MET A 100 -1.36 0.09 -17.91
C MET A 100 -1.26 1.61 -18.10
N HIS A 101 -0.21 2.24 -17.56
CA HIS A 101 -0.02 3.70 -17.58
C HIS A 101 1.13 4.16 -18.49
N ARG A 102 1.71 3.25 -19.28
CA ARG A 102 2.54 3.59 -20.43
C ARG A 102 1.64 4.19 -21.52
N LEU A 103 1.66 5.52 -21.60
CA LEU A 103 1.24 6.28 -22.77
C LEU A 103 2.30 6.20 -23.86
#